data_AF-A0A1A2V5J6-F1
#
_entry.id   AF-A0A1A2V5J6-F1
#
_cell.length_a   1.000
_cell.length_b   1.000
_cell.length_c   1.000
_cell.angle_alpha   90.00
_cell.angle_beta   90.00
_cell.angle_gamma   90.00
#
_symmetry.space_group_name_H-M   'P 1'
#
loop_
_entity.id
_entity.type
_entity.pdbx_description
1 polymer ?
#
loop_
_entity_poly.entity_id
_entity_poly.type
_entity_poly.pdbx_seq_one_letter_code
_entity_poly.pdbx_strand_id
1 'polypeptide(L)'
;MSEWTVGAVLDAIADVVPDRLMTVCGDRKSTFAESARRTNRLANYLEHKGFGVYAPRDELQRWECGQDRIALIMYNDLYPDMVIGSKVGFGTKWLTRPPITASVRLP
;
A
#
# COMPACT_ATOMS: atom_id res chain seq x y z
N MET A 1 -7.11 22.02 -4.55
CA MET A 1 -7.76 20.88 -3.85
C MET A 1 -6.65 20.03 -3.28
N SER A 2 -6.73 19.63 -2.02
CA SER A 2 -5.70 18.77 -1.41
C SER A 2 -5.80 17.36 -2.01
N GLU A 3 -4.69 16.84 -2.52
CA GLU A 3 -4.61 15.47 -3.03
C GLU A 3 -4.29 14.52 -1.87
N TRP A 4 -5.05 13.44 -1.75
CA TRP A 4 -4.89 12.45 -0.68
C TRP A 4 -4.67 11.08 -1.28
N THR A 5 -3.74 10.32 -0.72
CA THR A 5 -3.62 8.90 -1.05
C THR A 5 -4.74 8.12 -0.39
N VAL A 6 -5.20 7.02 -1.00
CA VAL A 6 -6.20 6.13 -0.41
C VAL A 6 -5.77 5.66 0.98
N GLY A 7 -4.47 5.40 1.16
CA GLY A 7 -3.89 5.04 2.45
C GLY A 7 -4.04 6.13 3.51
N ALA A 8 -3.77 7.40 3.16
CA ALA A 8 -3.92 8.52 4.08
C ALA A 8 -5.39 8.75 4.48
N VAL A 9 -6.33 8.53 3.55
CA VAL A 9 -7.77 8.58 3.86
C VAL A 9 -8.15 7.47 4.85
N LEU A 10 -7.64 6.24 4.64
CA LEU A 10 -7.89 5.13 5.56
C LEU A 10 -7.36 5.45 6.97
N ASP A 11 -6.13 5.94 7.07
CA ASP A 11 -5.50 6.27 8.35
C ASP A 11 -6.32 7.35 9.09
N ALA A 12 -6.73 8.42 8.38
CA ALA A 12 -7.56 9.48 8.96
C ALA A 12 -8.96 8.99 9.41
N ILE A 13 -9.59 8.06 8.69
CA ILE A 13 -10.88 7.49 9.12
C ILE A 13 -10.68 6.59 10.34
N ALA A 14 -9.62 5.79 10.37
CA ALA A 14 -9.32 4.90 11.48
C ALA A 14 -9.04 5.68 12.78
N ASP A 15 -8.47 6.88 12.69
CA ASP A 15 -8.27 7.76 13.84
C ASP A 15 -9.58 8.30 14.42
N VAL A 16 -10.58 8.58 13.58
CA VAL A 16 -11.85 9.21 14.01
C VAL A 16 -12.93 8.19 14.39
N VAL A 17 -13.01 7.07 13.67
CA VAL A 17 -14.05 6.03 13.87
C VAL A 17 -13.45 4.61 13.88
N PRO A 18 -12.56 4.29 14.84
CA PRO A 18 -11.75 3.07 14.82
C PRO A 18 -12.58 1.78 14.83
N ASP A 19 -13.70 1.77 15.55
CA ASP A 19 -14.53 0.58 15.78
C ASP A 19 -15.59 0.37 14.71
N ARG A 20 -15.73 1.28 13.73
CA ARG A 20 -16.67 1.09 12.62
C ARG A 20 -16.20 -0.04 11.71
N LEU A 21 -17.14 -0.86 11.25
CA LEU A 21 -16.86 -1.89 10.26
C LEU A 21 -16.42 -1.25 8.93
N MET A 22 -15.32 -1.75 8.39
CA MET A 22 -14.79 -1.37 7.08
C MET A 22 -15.06 -2.46 6.04
N THR A 23 -14.79 -3.73 6.37
CA THR A 23 -15.02 -4.87 5.47
C THR A 23 -15.87 -5.93 6.15
N VAL A 24 -16.72 -6.57 5.34
CA VAL A 24 -17.58 -7.69 5.74
C VAL A 24 -17.54 -8.72 4.60
N CYS A 25 -17.06 -9.92 4.88
CA CYS A 25 -17.00 -11.05 3.95
C CYS A 25 -17.44 -12.32 4.69
N GLY A 26 -18.73 -12.68 4.54
CA GLY A 26 -19.32 -13.76 5.34
C GLY A 26 -19.21 -13.47 6.84
N ASP A 27 -18.65 -14.42 7.58
CA ASP A 27 -18.41 -14.28 9.02
C ASP A 27 -17.19 -13.39 9.35
N ARG A 28 -16.30 -13.15 8.38
CA ARG A 28 -15.16 -12.26 8.57
C ARG A 28 -15.64 -10.81 8.52
N LYS A 29 -15.35 -10.08 9.58
CA LYS A 29 -15.57 -8.64 9.68
C LYS A 29 -14.26 -8.00 10.14
N SER A 30 -13.92 -6.83 9.62
CA SER A 30 -12.87 -6.02 10.22
C SER A 30 -13.26 -4.55 10.34
N THR A 31 -12.79 -3.94 11.43
CA THR A 31 -12.98 -2.52 11.69
C THR A 31 -11.94 -1.68 10.96
N PHE A 32 -12.16 -0.37 10.87
CA PHE A 32 -11.18 0.57 10.31
C PHE A 32 -9.83 0.48 11.04
N ALA A 33 -9.82 0.39 12.38
CA ALA A 33 -8.57 0.25 13.14
C ALA A 33 -7.83 -1.07 12.86
N GLU A 34 -8.56 -2.17 12.63
CA GLU A 34 -7.95 -3.45 12.27
C GLU A 34 -7.35 -3.43 10.86
N SER A 35 -8.09 -2.87 9.89
CA SER A 35 -7.64 -2.74 8.52
C SER A 35 -6.46 -1.76 8.39
N ALA A 36 -6.46 -0.63 9.11
CA ALA A 36 -5.33 0.29 9.17
C ALA A 36 -4.07 -0.38 9.76
N ARG A 37 -4.20 -1.10 10.88
CA ARG A 37 -3.06 -1.86 11.45
C ARG A 37 -2.54 -2.92 10.50
N ARG A 38 -3.43 -3.66 9.83
CA ARG A 38 -3.05 -4.71 8.86
C ARG A 38 -2.33 -4.13 7.65
N THR A 39 -2.88 -3.09 7.05
CA THR A 39 -2.30 -2.41 5.88
C THR A 39 -0.93 -1.81 6.20
N ASN A 40 -0.78 -1.16 7.36
CA ASN A 40 0.50 -0.59 7.79
C ASN A 40 1.56 -1.67 8.07
N ARG A 41 1.17 -2.81 8.65
CA ARG A 41 2.10 -3.95 8.80
C ARG A 41 2.58 -4.51 7.46
N LEU A 42 1.68 -4.61 6.47
CA LEU A 42 2.05 -5.06 5.12
C LEU A 42 2.99 -4.06 4.44
N ALA A 43 2.65 -2.77 4.48
CA ALA A 43 3.49 -1.73 3.89
C ALA A 43 4.90 -1.75 4.48
N ASN A 44 5.02 -1.82 5.82
CA ASN A 44 6.30 -1.92 6.50
C ASN A 44 7.08 -3.19 6.12
N TYR A 45 6.39 -4.32 5.96
CA TYR A 45 7.03 -5.56 5.52
C TYR A 45 7.59 -5.44 4.10
N LEU A 46 6.81 -4.90 3.16
CA LEU A 46 7.22 -4.71 1.76
C LEU A 46 8.38 -3.73 1.67
N GLU A 47 8.33 -2.62 2.41
CA GLU A 47 9.43 -1.67 2.52
C GLU A 47 10.72 -2.36 3.01
N HIS A 48 10.62 -3.19 4.05
CA HIS A 48 11.76 -3.95 4.57
C HIS A 48 12.31 -4.98 3.58
N LYS A 49 11.49 -5.43 2.62
CA LYS A 49 11.91 -6.29 1.51
C LYS A 49 12.49 -5.52 0.33
N GLY A 50 12.55 -4.19 0.41
CA GLY A 50 13.15 -3.33 -0.60
C GLY A 50 12.20 -2.90 -1.70
N PHE A 51 10.89 -3.10 -1.54
CA PHE A 51 9.90 -2.55 -2.46
C PHE A 51 9.76 -1.04 -2.22
N GLY A 52 9.49 -0.27 -3.28
CA GLY A 52 9.23 1.15 -3.16
C GLY A 52 9.09 1.89 -4.49
N VAL A 53 9.27 3.20 -4.41
CA VAL A 53 9.35 4.10 -5.56
C VAL A 53 10.82 4.29 -5.91
N TYR A 54 11.18 4.01 -7.16
CA TYR A 54 12.54 4.16 -7.68
C TYR A 54 12.66 5.24 -8.76
N ALA A 55 11.53 5.73 -9.30
CA ALA A 55 11.52 6.88 -10.21
C ALA A 55 10.28 7.75 -9.95
N PRO A 56 10.44 9.09 -9.89
CA PRO A 56 9.32 10.01 -9.70
C PRO A 56 8.44 10.08 -10.96
N ARG A 57 7.18 10.48 -10.79
CA ARG A 57 6.16 10.36 -11.85
C ARG A 57 6.43 11.28 -13.05
N ASP A 58 7.04 12.44 -12.83
CA ASP A 58 7.36 13.46 -13.83
C ASP A 58 8.50 13.06 -14.77
N GLU A 59 9.37 12.13 -14.37
CA GLU A 59 10.47 11.60 -15.19
C GLU A 59 10.04 10.43 -16.10
N LEU A 60 8.80 9.96 -16.00
CA LEU A 60 8.34 8.70 -16.62
C LEU A 60 7.36 8.92 -17.77
N GLN A 61 7.48 8.07 -18.78
CA GLN A 61 6.49 7.98 -19.84
C GLN A 61 5.13 7.52 -19.30
N ARG A 62 4.06 7.77 -20.08
CA ARG A 62 2.68 7.49 -19.63
C ARG A 62 2.40 6.03 -19.26
N TRP A 63 3.16 5.09 -19.82
CA TRP A 63 3.01 3.64 -19.62
C TRP A 63 4.03 3.06 -18.63
N GLU A 64 4.99 3.86 -18.17
CA GLU A 64 6.02 3.39 -17.26
C GLU A 64 5.54 3.48 -15.81
N CYS A 65 6.00 2.55 -14.98
CA CYS A 65 5.76 2.54 -13.55
C CYS A 65 7.10 2.82 -12.87
N GLY A 66 7.16 3.87 -12.05
CA GLY A 66 8.34 4.18 -11.22
C GLY A 66 8.33 3.51 -9.87
N GLN A 67 7.45 2.52 -9.71
CA GLN A 67 7.19 1.83 -8.46
C GLN A 67 7.29 0.34 -8.71
N ASP A 68 7.75 -0.40 -7.70
CA ASP A 68 7.75 -1.85 -7.77
C ASP A 68 6.32 -2.38 -7.85
N ARG A 69 6.15 -3.46 -8.63
CA ARG A 69 4.85 -4.09 -8.85
C ARG A 69 4.79 -5.38 -8.04
N ILE A 70 3.67 -5.59 -7.35
CA ILE A 70 3.40 -6.82 -6.61
C ILE A 70 2.12 -7.49 -7.13
N ALA A 71 2.13 -8.81 -7.20
CA ALA A 71 0.96 -9.60 -7.56
C ALA A 71 0.28 -10.11 -6.28
N LEU A 72 -1.02 -9.88 -6.16
CA LEU A 72 -1.84 -10.41 -5.08
C LEU A 72 -2.61 -11.62 -5.59
N ILE A 73 -2.17 -12.82 -5.19
CA ILE A 73 -2.83 -14.09 -5.54
C ILE A 73 -3.49 -14.63 -4.28
N MET A 74 -4.77 -14.33 -4.11
CA MET A 74 -5.51 -14.61 -2.89
C MET A 74 -7.03 -14.56 -3.14
N TYR A 75 -7.81 -15.01 -2.17
CA TYR A 75 -9.25 -14.82 -2.17
C TYR A 75 -9.64 -13.36 -1.88
N ASN A 76 -10.87 -12.98 -2.26
CA ASN A 76 -11.37 -11.61 -2.13
C ASN A 76 -11.66 -11.17 -0.69
N ASP A 77 -11.56 -12.06 0.30
CA ASP A 77 -11.95 -11.81 1.69
C ASP A 77 -11.11 -10.74 2.39
N LEU A 78 -9.85 -10.59 1.98
CA LEU A 78 -8.92 -9.58 2.49
C LEU A 78 -8.30 -8.71 1.38
N TYR A 79 -8.79 -8.86 0.15
CA TYR A 79 -8.24 -8.18 -1.01
C TYR A 79 -8.20 -6.65 -0.87
N PRO A 80 -9.25 -5.95 -0.37
CA PRO A 80 -9.20 -4.50 -0.19
C PRO A 80 -8.06 -4.05 0.73
N ASP A 81 -7.87 -4.74 1.85
CA ASP A 81 -6.81 -4.46 2.81
C ASP A 81 -5.43 -4.72 2.21
N MET A 82 -5.27 -5.77 1.40
CA MET A 82 -3.98 -6.07 0.77
C MET A 82 -3.65 -5.05 -0.32
N VAL A 83 -4.63 -4.63 -1.12
CA VAL A 83 -4.45 -3.56 -2.11
C VAL A 83 -4.04 -2.26 -1.43
N ILE A 84 -4.70 -1.87 -0.34
CA ILE A 84 -4.35 -0.64 0.38
C ILE A 84 -2.98 -0.78 1.07
N GLY A 85 -2.67 -1.95 1.64
CA GLY A 85 -1.37 -2.22 2.27
C GLY A 85 -0.21 -2.30 1.29
N SER A 86 -0.49 -2.44 -0.01
CA SER A 86 0.49 -2.33 -1.09
C SER A 86 0.95 -0.88 -1.36
N LYS A 87 0.54 0.08 -0.50
CA LYS A 87 0.97 1.49 -0.50
C LYS A 87 2.45 1.67 -0.13
N VAL A 88 3.37 1.05 -0.87
CA VAL A 88 4.80 1.18 -0.56
C VAL A 88 5.32 2.55 -1.03
N GLY A 89 5.88 3.34 -0.12
CA GLY A 89 6.62 4.57 -0.46
C GLY A 89 5.87 5.91 -0.43
N PHE A 90 4.62 5.98 0.04
CA PHE A 90 3.90 7.27 0.15
C PHE A 90 4.09 8.01 1.49
N GLY A 91 4.86 7.43 2.43
CA GLY A 91 5.28 8.11 3.66
C GLY A 91 6.54 8.95 3.42
N THR A 92 6.35 10.27 3.33
CA THR A 92 7.24 11.46 3.43
C THR A 92 8.78 11.37 3.60
N LYS A 93 9.50 10.29 3.25
CA LYS A 93 10.95 10.18 3.55
C LYS A 93 11.82 9.42 2.54
N TRP A 94 11.48 9.42 1.25
CA TRP A 94 12.16 8.54 0.28
C TRP A 94 12.88 9.27 -0.87
N LEU A 95 13.66 10.31 -0.55
CA LEU A 95 14.48 11.01 -1.56
C LEU A 95 15.99 10.71 -1.50
N THR A 96 16.43 9.64 -0.83
CA THR A 96 17.89 9.39 -0.65
C THR A 96 18.38 7.95 -0.87
N ARG A 97 17.69 7.09 -1.63
CA ARG A 97 18.27 5.78 -2.02
C ARG A 97 18.59 5.75 -3.52
N PRO A 98 19.84 5.40 -3.92
CA PRO A 98 20.14 5.07 -5.30
C PRO A 98 19.42 3.76 -5.70
N PRO A 99 19.14 3.55 -6.99
CA PRO A 99 18.31 2.45 -7.47
C PRO A 99 18.97 1.11 -7.16
N ILE A 100 18.33 0.30 -6.31
CA ILE A 100 18.65 -1.12 -6.20
C ILE A 100 17.83 -1.81 -7.29
N THR A 101 18.50 -2.21 -8.37
CA THR A 101 17.94 -3.06 -9.41
C THR A 101 17.65 -4.44 -8.83
N ALA A 102 16.47 -4.64 -8.26
CA ALA A 102 15.96 -5.97 -7.94
C ALA A 102 15.11 -6.45 -9.12
N SER A 103 15.77 -6.96 -10.16
CA SER A 103 15.09 -7.71 -11.22
C SER A 103 14.59 -9.03 -10.64
N VAL A 104 13.34 -9.08 -10.17
CA VAL A 104 12.63 -10.36 -10.05
C VAL A 104 12.29 -10.80 -11.46
N ARG A 105 13.24 -11.50 -12.09
CA ARG A 105 12.99 -12.27 -13.31
C ARG A 105 12.18 -13.50 -12.87
N LEU A 106 10.86 -13.42 -13.03
CA LEU A 106 10.04 -14.63 -13.08
C LEU A 106 10.49 -15.45 -14.32
N PRO A 107 10.53 -16.80 -14.23
CA PRO A 107 10.99 -17.65 -15.32
C PRO A 107 10.19 -17.48 -16.61
#